data_AF-A0A0F5J2M2-F1
#
_entry.id   AF-A0A0F5J2M2-F1
#
_cell.length_a   1.000
_cell.length_b   1.000
_cell.length_c   1.000
_cell.angle_alpha   90.00
_cell.angle_beta   90.00
_cell.angle_gamma   90.00
#
_symmetry.space_group_name_H-M   'P 1'
#
loop_
_entity.id
_entity.type
_entity.pdbx_description
1 polymer ?
#
loop_
_entity_poly.entity_id
_entity_poly.type
_entity_poly.pdbx_seq_one_letter_code
_entity_poly.pdbx_strand_id
1 'polypeptide(L)'
;MMFHYLVNDIKYFASIHLITDEEVTNLQADLLQLLDDLEAIASKGKFDTGKDVHIYISNINFEATYSYVETSSLQLSLIRIFSINSITSRDKDMCKSMKEWVQSLRKFSTMISESGEMQRIQFFKKQREIVENM
;
A
#
# COMPACT_ATOMS: atom_id res chain seq x y z
N MET A 1 -6.17 3.46 6.05
CA MET A 1 -5.22 3.66 7.16
C MET A 1 -3.95 4.35 6.66
N MET A 2 -3.29 3.85 5.61
CA MET A 2 -2.09 4.48 5.03
C MET A 2 -2.28 5.96 4.67
N PHE A 3 -3.27 6.30 3.82
CA PHE A 3 -3.53 7.71 3.45
C PHE A 3 -3.91 8.59 4.63
N HIS A 4 -4.59 8.03 5.64
CA HIS A 4 -4.91 8.75 6.87
C HIS A 4 -3.66 9.13 7.66
N TYR A 5 -2.71 8.20 7.83
CA TYR A 5 -1.44 8.50 8.50
C TYR A 5 -0.63 9.54 7.72
N LEU A 6 -0.55 9.39 6.40
CA LEU A 6 0.20 10.33 5.56
C LEU A 6 -0.40 11.75 5.61
N VAL A 7 -1.72 11.87 5.51
CA VAL A 7 -2.42 13.17 5.67
C VAL A 7 -2.19 13.77 7.05
N ASN A 8 -2.22 12.95 8.12
CA ASN A 8 -1.93 13.44 9.46
C ASN A 8 -0.47 13.94 9.60
N ASP A 9 0.49 13.23 9.00
CA ASP A 9 1.90 13.64 9.01
C ASP A 9 2.09 14.97 8.26
N ILE A 10 1.44 15.15 7.10
CA ILE A 10 1.47 16.41 6.34
C ILE A 10 0.88 17.55 7.18
N LYS A 11 -0.32 17.36 7.76
CA LYS A 11 -0.93 18.36 8.64
C LYS A 11 -0.04 18.71 9.83
N TYR A 12 0.61 17.69 10.42
CA TYR A 12 1.54 17.90 11.52
C TYR A 12 2.73 18.76 11.09
N PHE A 13 3.40 18.42 9.98
CA PHE A 13 4.53 19.20 9.48
C PHE A 13 4.16 20.64 9.11
N ALA A 14 2.97 20.86 8.55
CA ALA A 14 2.44 22.19 8.31
C ALA A 14 2.22 22.95 9.63
N SER A 15 1.65 22.30 10.65
CA SER A 15 1.37 22.91 11.96
C SER A 15 2.61 23.38 12.72
N ILE A 16 3.77 22.77 12.45
CA ILE A 16 5.06 23.16 13.03
C ILE A 16 5.95 23.96 12.04
N HIS A 17 5.35 24.45 10.94
CA HIS A 17 6.00 25.29 9.92
C HIS A 17 7.22 24.64 9.24
N LEU A 18 7.26 23.31 9.13
CA LEU A 18 8.29 22.61 8.36
C LEU A 18 7.99 22.59 6.86
N ILE A 19 6.74 22.80 6.47
CA ILE A 19 6.27 22.93 5.09
C ILE A 19 5.29 24.11 4.99
N THR A 20 5.22 24.68 3.80
CA THR A 20 4.35 25.81 3.43
C THR A 20 2.97 25.34 2.98
N ASP A 21 1.99 26.25 2.98
CA ASP A 21 0.64 25.95 2.47
C ASP A 21 0.65 25.59 0.97
N GLU A 22 1.59 26.16 0.20
CA GLU A 22 1.81 25.81 -1.20
C GLU A 22 2.29 24.36 -1.34
N GLU A 23 3.26 23.94 -0.52
CA GLU A 23 3.73 22.55 -0.50
C GLU A 23 2.64 21.58 -0.05
N VAL A 24 1.81 21.95 0.93
CA VAL A 24 0.64 21.14 1.34
C VAL A 24 -0.33 20.97 0.17
N THR A 25 -0.62 22.04 -0.59
CA THR A 25 -1.50 21.98 -1.76
C THR A 25 -0.93 21.08 -2.86
N ASN A 26 0.37 21.19 -3.13
CA ASN A 26 1.06 20.35 -4.11
C ASN A 26 1.04 18.87 -3.68
N LEU A 27 1.32 18.59 -2.41
CA LEU A 27 1.24 17.23 -1.86
C LEU A 27 -0.20 16.68 -1.94
N GLN A 28 -1.22 17.50 -1.72
CA GLN A 28 -2.61 17.08 -1.88
C GLN A 28 -2.88 16.62 -3.32
N ALA A 29 -2.45 17.42 -4.30
CA ALA A 29 -2.61 17.10 -5.72
C ALA A 29 -1.87 15.81 -6.10
N ASP A 30 -0.63 15.63 -5.62
CA ASP A 30 0.17 14.43 -5.85
C ASP A 30 -0.50 13.18 -5.26
N LEU A 31 -1.11 13.28 -4.08
CA LEU A 31 -1.83 12.17 -3.45
C LEU A 31 -3.11 11.80 -4.19
N LEU A 32 -3.84 12.78 -4.72
CA LEU A 32 -5.01 12.53 -5.56
C LEU A 32 -4.62 11.85 -6.87
N GLN A 33 -3.54 12.33 -7.53
CA GLN A 33 -3.02 11.70 -8.73
C GLN A 33 -2.57 10.26 -8.47
N LEU A 34 -1.87 10.02 -7.36
CA LEU A 34 -1.47 8.67 -6.94
C LEU A 34 -2.69 7.74 -6.76
N LEU A 35 -3.79 8.25 -6.18
CA LEU A 35 -5.02 7.48 -6.02
C LEU A 35 -5.65 7.13 -7.36
N ASP A 36 -5.66 8.06 -8.33
CA ASP A 36 -6.16 7.82 -9.67
C ASP A 36 -5.33 6.77 -10.40
N ASP A 37 -4.01 6.85 -10.32
CA ASP A 37 -3.09 5.88 -10.92
C ASP A 37 -3.28 4.47 -10.32
N LEU A 38 -3.37 4.39 -8.99
CA LEU A 38 -3.61 3.13 -8.28
C LEU A 38 -4.97 2.52 -8.62
N GLU A 39 -6.02 3.33 -8.74
CA GLU A 39 -7.35 2.85 -9.13
C GLU A 39 -7.37 2.35 -10.58
N ALA A 40 -6.68 3.04 -11.49
CA ALA A 40 -6.53 2.61 -12.87
C ALA A 40 -5.82 1.25 -12.98
N ILE A 41 -4.72 1.07 -12.23
CA ILE A 41 -4.00 -0.21 -12.15
C ILE A 41 -4.90 -1.30 -11.55
N ALA A 42 -5.62 -1.01 -10.47
CA ALA A 42 -6.56 -1.94 -9.85
C ALA A 42 -7.68 -2.33 -10.83
N SER A 43 -8.24 -1.39 -11.57
CA SER A 43 -9.28 -1.67 -12.56
C SER A 43 -8.79 -2.62 -13.66
N LYS A 44 -7.58 -2.39 -14.18
CA LYS A 44 -6.96 -3.21 -15.24
C LYS A 44 -6.45 -4.57 -14.75
N GLY A 45 -6.03 -4.67 -13.48
CA GLY A 45 -5.31 -5.84 -12.95
C GLY A 45 -3.94 -6.07 -13.56
N LYS A 46 -3.40 -5.07 -14.28
CA LYS A 46 -2.11 -5.15 -14.97
C LYS A 46 -1.40 -3.81 -14.90
N PHE A 47 -0.07 -3.86 -14.84
CA PHE A 47 0.78 -2.71 -15.12
C PHE A 47 0.74 -2.38 -16.61
N ASP A 48 1.09 -1.15 -16.98
CA ASP A 48 1.19 -0.74 -18.39
C ASP A 48 2.26 -1.51 -19.18
N THR A 49 3.18 -2.19 -18.48
CA THR A 49 4.13 -3.15 -19.07
C THR A 49 3.48 -4.47 -19.49
N GLY A 50 2.18 -4.67 -19.21
CA GLY A 50 1.42 -5.90 -19.45
C GLY A 50 1.60 -6.97 -18.38
N LYS A 51 2.36 -6.70 -17.31
CA LYS A 51 2.55 -7.63 -16.19
C LYS A 51 1.33 -7.64 -15.26
N ASP A 52 0.89 -8.83 -14.87
CA ASP A 52 -0.25 -8.99 -13.98
C ASP A 52 0.04 -8.44 -12.57
N VAL A 53 -0.97 -7.86 -11.96
CA VAL A 53 -0.93 -7.35 -10.59
C VAL A 53 -2.24 -7.66 -9.88
N HIS A 54 -2.12 -8.25 -8.70
CA HIS A 54 -3.26 -8.53 -7.84
C HIS A 54 -3.25 -7.62 -6.63
N ILE A 55 -4.29 -6.81 -6.49
CA ILE A 55 -4.44 -5.84 -5.42
C ILE A 55 -5.54 -6.29 -4.47
N TYR A 56 -5.24 -6.28 -3.18
CA TYR A 56 -6.11 -6.76 -2.13
C TYR A 56 -6.31 -5.71 -1.05
N ILE A 57 -7.55 -5.57 -0.58
CA ILE A 57 -7.88 -4.84 0.65
C ILE A 57 -7.88 -5.83 1.80
N SER A 58 -6.99 -5.62 2.76
CA SER A 58 -6.95 -6.42 3.98
C SER A 58 -8.08 -6.04 4.93
N ASN A 59 -8.61 -7.05 5.62
CA ASN A 59 -9.59 -6.89 6.69
C ASN A 59 -8.93 -6.59 8.05
N ILE A 60 -7.59 -6.62 8.12
CA ILE A 60 -6.81 -6.31 9.33
C ILE A 60 -5.81 -5.19 9.04
N ASN A 61 -5.36 -4.52 10.11
CA ASN A 61 -4.32 -3.51 10.02
C ASN A 61 -2.95 -4.16 10.26
N PHE A 62 -1.92 -3.59 9.64
CA PHE A 62 -0.55 -4.05 9.78
C PHE A 62 0.28 -3.02 10.52
N GLU A 63 1.07 -3.47 11.49
CA GLU A 63 2.06 -2.64 12.20
C GLU A 63 3.39 -2.55 11.44
N ALA A 64 3.60 -3.45 10.47
CA ALA A 64 4.82 -3.54 9.68
C ALA A 64 4.49 -3.91 8.22
N THR A 65 5.39 -3.58 7.32
CA THR A 65 5.31 -4.03 5.92
C THR A 65 6.02 -5.37 5.78
N TYR A 66 5.29 -6.36 5.28
CA TYR A 66 5.81 -7.70 5.03
C TYR A 66 5.97 -7.91 3.53
N SER A 67 7.11 -8.43 3.10
CA SER A 67 7.34 -8.74 1.68
C SER A 67 8.05 -10.06 1.52
N TYR A 68 7.67 -10.77 0.46
CA TYR A 68 8.27 -12.04 0.06
C TYR A 68 8.58 -11.99 -1.43
N VAL A 69 9.79 -12.41 -1.80
CA VAL A 69 10.23 -12.49 -3.18
C VAL A 69 10.75 -13.91 -3.43
N GLU A 70 10.29 -14.51 -4.51
CA GLU A 70 10.71 -15.84 -4.96
C GLU A 70 11.02 -15.82 -6.45
N THR A 71 12.16 -16.40 -6.80
CA THR A 71 12.60 -16.66 -8.17
C THR A 71 13.13 -18.09 -8.25
N SER A 72 13.54 -18.54 -9.43
CA SER A 72 14.14 -19.87 -9.60
C SER A 72 15.42 -20.08 -8.78
N SER A 73 16.10 -19.02 -8.36
CA SER A 73 17.40 -19.11 -7.66
C SER A 73 17.47 -18.36 -6.32
N LEU A 74 16.39 -17.68 -5.91
CA LEU A 74 16.38 -16.84 -4.71
C LEU A 74 15.03 -16.87 -4.02
N GLN A 75 15.05 -17.03 -2.70
CA GLN A 75 13.95 -16.71 -1.80
C GLN A 75 14.42 -15.64 -0.81
N LEU A 76 13.57 -14.64 -0.59
CA LEU A 76 13.86 -13.52 0.28
C LEU A 76 12.61 -13.11 1.05
N SER A 77 12.77 -12.91 2.35
CA SER A 77 11.77 -12.26 3.20
C SER A 77 12.27 -10.91 3.68
N LEU A 78 11.37 -9.94 3.69
CA LEU A 78 11.61 -8.58 4.16
C LEU A 78 10.52 -8.19 5.14
N ILE A 79 10.91 -7.67 6.29
CA ILE A 79 10.01 -7.05 7.26
C ILE A 79 10.49 -5.62 7.46
N ARG A 80 9.68 -4.64 7.07
CA ARG A 80 9.97 -3.23 7.33
C ARG A 80 9.14 -2.74 8.50
N ILE A 81 9.84 -2.37 9.57
CA ILE A 81 9.29 -1.85 10.83
C ILE A 81 9.86 -0.45 10.99
N PHE A 82 9.03 0.51 11.38
CA PHE A 82 9.41 1.92 11.50
C PHE A 82 10.70 2.13 12.32
N SER A 83 10.88 1.37 13.40
CA SER A 83 12.02 1.51 14.32
C SER A 83 13.34 0.91 13.84
N ILE A 84 13.33 -0.05 12.89
CA ILE A 84 14.51 -0.87 12.54
C ILE A 84 14.82 -0.77 11.03
N ASN A 85 14.14 0.12 10.30
CA ASN A 85 14.12 0.16 8.83
C ASN A 85 13.62 -1.18 8.25
N SER A 86 14.52 -2.14 8.01
CA SER A 86 14.14 -3.42 7.42
C SER A 86 15.00 -4.58 7.88
N ILE A 87 14.35 -5.69 8.23
CA ILE A 87 14.94 -6.99 8.49
C ILE A 87 14.81 -7.83 7.22
N THR A 88 15.94 -8.33 6.72
CA THR A 88 15.99 -9.18 5.53
C THR A 88 16.50 -10.57 5.89
N SER A 89 15.82 -11.61 5.45
CA SER A 89 16.23 -13.00 5.67
C SER A 89 16.22 -13.81 4.38
N ARG A 90 17.22 -14.67 4.24
CA ARG A 90 17.31 -15.75 3.23
C ARG A 90 17.18 -17.13 3.87
N ASP A 91 16.95 -17.18 5.18
CA ASP A 91 16.70 -18.43 5.87
C ASP A 91 15.45 -19.09 5.31
N LYS A 92 15.54 -20.39 5.04
CA LYS A 92 14.48 -21.13 4.33
C LYS A 92 13.21 -21.23 5.16
N ASP A 93 13.34 -21.42 6.46
CA ASP A 93 12.20 -21.56 7.35
C ASP A 93 11.49 -20.21 7.51
N MET A 94 12.25 -19.12 7.70
CA MET A 94 11.69 -17.77 7.68
C MET A 94 11.00 -17.43 6.36
N CYS A 95 11.63 -17.77 5.23
CA CYS A 95 11.05 -17.56 3.89
C CYS A 95 9.74 -18.32 3.72
N LYS A 96 9.69 -19.57 4.17
CA LYS A 96 8.48 -20.39 4.15
C LYS A 96 7.38 -19.78 5.02
N SER A 97 7.68 -19.43 6.26
CA SER A 97 6.70 -18.80 7.17
C SER A 97 6.16 -17.48 6.62
N MET A 98 7.02 -16.64 6.02
CA MET A 98 6.60 -15.39 5.39
C MET A 98 5.68 -15.65 4.19
N LYS A 99 6.02 -16.62 3.35
CA LYS A 99 5.19 -16.99 2.20
C LYS A 99 3.81 -17.47 2.62
N GLU A 100 3.75 -18.36 3.61
CA GLU A 100 2.49 -18.86 4.19
C GLU A 100 1.65 -17.74 4.79
N TRP A 101 2.30 -16.79 5.50
CA TRP A 101 1.65 -15.60 6.03
C TRP A 101 1.03 -14.74 4.92
N VAL A 102 1.80 -14.37 3.90
CA VAL A 102 1.30 -13.58 2.75
C VAL A 102 0.18 -14.31 2.01
N GLN A 103 0.27 -15.63 1.84
CA GLN A 103 -0.79 -16.43 1.22
C GLN A 103 -2.07 -16.45 2.05
N SER A 104 -1.95 -16.58 3.37
CA SER A 104 -3.08 -16.49 4.29
C SER A 104 -3.75 -15.11 4.19
N LEU A 105 -2.98 -14.03 4.21
CA LEU A 105 -3.49 -12.68 4.04
C LEU A 105 -4.26 -12.53 2.73
N ARG A 106 -3.72 -13.01 1.61
CA ARG A 106 -4.41 -12.98 0.31
C ARG A 106 -5.74 -13.74 0.37
N LYS A 107 -5.80 -14.90 1.03
CA LYS A 107 -7.01 -15.73 1.15
C LYS A 107 -8.13 -15.02 1.93
N PHE A 108 -7.78 -14.25 2.96
CA PHE A 108 -8.75 -13.58 3.83
C PHE A 108 -8.97 -12.09 3.49
N SER A 109 -8.32 -11.59 2.43
CA SER A 109 -8.48 -10.22 1.95
C SER A 109 -9.43 -10.17 0.74
N THR A 110 -9.98 -8.99 0.47
CA THR A 110 -10.84 -8.79 -0.71
C THR A 110 -9.97 -8.37 -1.89
N MET A 111 -9.95 -9.18 -2.96
CA MET A 111 -9.30 -8.78 -4.21
C MET A 111 -10.13 -7.69 -4.88
N ILE A 112 -9.47 -6.58 -5.25
CA ILE A 112 -10.09 -5.44 -5.95
C ILE A 112 -9.55 -5.23 -7.37
N SER A 113 -8.55 -6.02 -7.74
CA SER A 113 -8.04 -6.12 -9.11
C SER A 113 -8.88 -7.09 -9.93
N GLU A 114 -9.32 -6.70 -11.13
CA GLU A 114 -10.14 -7.48 -12.08
C GLU A 114 -11.52 -7.93 -11.56
N SER A 115 -11.74 -7.91 -10.25
CA SER A 115 -12.95 -8.28 -9.52
C SER A 115 -13.20 -7.30 -8.37
N GLY A 116 -14.37 -7.36 -7.73
CA GLY A 116 -14.65 -6.50 -6.56
C GLY A 116 -14.81 -5.01 -6.89
N GLU A 117 -15.40 -4.68 -8.04
CA GLU A 117 -15.55 -3.29 -8.51
C GLU A 117 -16.22 -2.37 -7.48
N MET A 118 -17.30 -2.83 -6.85
CA MET A 118 -17.98 -2.05 -5.81
C MET A 118 -17.04 -1.75 -4.63
N GLN A 119 -16.27 -2.74 -4.17
CA GLN A 119 -15.32 -2.60 -3.08
C GLN A 119 -14.15 -1.68 -3.47
N ARG A 120 -13.68 -1.77 -4.73
CA ARG A 120 -12.67 -0.88 -5.29
C ARG A 120 -13.15 0.58 -5.24
N ILE A 121 -14.29 0.87 -5.85
CA ILE A 121 -14.86 2.23 -5.91
C ILE A 121 -15.05 2.79 -4.51
N GLN A 122 -15.64 2.00 -3.59
CA GLN A 122 -15.85 2.43 -2.21
C GLN A 122 -14.54 2.73 -1.48
N PHE A 123 -13.52 1.89 -1.65
CA PHE A 123 -12.22 2.08 -1.03
C PHE A 123 -11.53 3.36 -1.51
N PHE A 124 -11.44 3.54 -2.84
CA PHE A 124 -10.77 4.69 -3.44
C PHE A 124 -11.53 5.99 -3.17
N LYS A 125 -12.88 5.98 -3.23
CA LYS A 125 -13.70 7.13 -2.80
C LYS A 125 -13.37 7.54 -1.37
N LYS A 126 -13.34 6.59 -0.44
CA LYS A 126 -12.99 6.87 0.97
C LYS A 126 -11.55 7.40 1.11
N GLN A 127 -10.61 6.95 0.28
CA GLN A 127 -9.24 7.49 0.34
C GLN A 127 -9.18 8.92 -0.22
N ARG A 128 -9.91 9.23 -1.30
CA ARG A 128 -10.01 10.60 -1.83
C ARG A 128 -10.62 11.55 -0.82
N GLU A 129 -11.71 11.16 -0.16
CA GLU A 129 -12.32 11.97 0.91
C GLU A 129 -11.33 12.29 2.04
N ILE A 130 -10.38 11.39 2.37
CA ILE A 130 -9.35 11.65 3.38
C ILE A 130 -8.34 12.69 2.88
N VAL A 131 -7.94 12.63 1.62
CA VAL A 131 -6.95 13.53 1.01
C VAL A 131 -7.56 14.90 0.72
N GLU A 132 -8.80 14.96 0.24
CA GLU A 132 -9.53 16.21 -0.03
C GLU A 132 -9.79 17.02 1.24
N ASN A 133 -10.00 16.34 2.38
CA ASN A 133 -10.17 16.96 3.69
C ASN A 133 -8.84 17.20 4.42
N MET A 134 -7.70 17.20 3.71
CA MET A 134 -6.40 17.60 4.26
C MET A 134 -6.40 19.08 4.63
#